data_AF-B8B3U5-F1
#
_entry.id   AF-B8B3U5-F1
#
_cell.length_a   1.000
_cell.length_b   1.000
_cell.length_c   1.000
_cell.angle_alpha   90.00
_cell.angle_beta   90.00
_cell.angle_gamma   90.00
#
_symmetry.space_group_name_H-M   'P 1'
#
loop_
_entity.id
_entity.type
_entity.pdbx_description
1 polymer ?
#
loop_
_entity_poly.entity_id
_entity_poly.type
_entity_poly.pdbx_seq_one_letter_code
_entity_poly.pdbx_strand_id
1 'polypeptide(L)' 'MGQAFGVIRVCSDCNTTKTPLWRSGPCGPKSLCNACGIRQRKARRAMMASGLPASPNAAGPKGGRT' A
#
# COMPACT_ATOMS: atom_id res chain seq x y z
N MET A 1 10.72 -21.31 -8.99
CA MET A 1 10.23 -19.94 -8.72
C MET A 1 8.74 -20.05 -8.41
N GLY A 2 8.36 -19.82 -7.14
CA GLY A 2 7.08 -20.26 -6.60
C GLY A 2 5.86 -19.53 -7.17
N GLN A 3 5.04 -20.26 -7.92
CA GLN A 3 3.72 -19.82 -8.35
C GLN A 3 2.70 -20.22 -7.28
N ALA A 4 2.26 -19.26 -6.48
CA ALA A 4 1.21 -19.46 -5.49
C ALA A 4 -0.15 -19.47 -6.21
N PHE A 5 -0.64 -20.66 -6.55
CA PHE A 5 -2.04 -20.86 -6.93
C PHE A 5 -2.96 -20.38 -5.78
N GLY A 6 -3.86 -19.46 -6.10
CA GLY A 6 -5.22 -19.48 -5.55
C GLY A 6 -5.65 -18.45 -4.52
N VAL A 7 -4.80 -17.56 -4.00
CA VAL A 7 -5.31 -16.43 -3.20
C VAL A 7 -5.44 -15.21 -4.10
N ILE A 8 -6.68 -14.86 -4.49
CA ILE A 8 -6.98 -13.59 -5.15
C ILE A 8 -6.62 -12.49 -4.15
N ARG A 9 -5.44 -11.90 -4.34
CA ARG A 9 -4.99 -10.79 -3.51
C ARG A 9 -5.59 -9.50 -4.05
N VAL A 10 -6.06 -8.66 -3.14
CA VAL A 10 -6.67 -7.38 -3.44
C VAL A 10 -5.89 -6.33 -2.66
N CYS A 11 -5.44 -5.28 -3.34
CA CYS A 11 -4.77 -4.17 -2.68
C CYS A 11 -5.73 -3.49 -1.71
N SER A 12 -5.37 -3.37 -0.43
CA SER A 12 -6.20 -2.70 0.58
C SER A 12 -6.43 -1.21 0.28
N ASP A 13 -5.58 -0.58 -0.54
CA ASP A 13 -5.66 0.86 -0.83
C ASP A 13 -6.46 1.21 -2.08
N CYS A 14 -6.35 0.41 -3.14
CA CYS A 14 -6.95 0.71 -4.44
C CYS A 14 -7.73 -0.47 -5.03
N ASN A 15 -7.81 -1.59 -4.33
CA ASN A 15 -8.54 -2.78 -4.73
C ASN A 15 -8.04 -3.43 -6.04
N THR A 16 -6.86 -3.08 -6.54
CA THR A 16 -6.29 -3.79 -7.70
C THR A 16 -6.00 -5.25 -7.32
N THR A 17 -6.37 -6.16 -8.20
CA THR A 17 -6.01 -7.58 -8.17
C THR A 17 -4.79 -7.88 -9.05
N LYS A 18 -4.40 -6.93 -9.90
CA LYS A 18 -3.28 -7.06 -10.83
C LYS A 18 -2.15 -6.12 -10.41
N THR A 19 -0.99 -6.69 -10.14
CA THR A 19 0.23 -5.95 -9.81
C THR A 19 1.44 -6.84 -10.10
N PRO A 20 2.55 -6.29 -10.62
CA PRO A 20 3.77 -7.07 -10.87
C PRO A 20 4.43 -7.55 -9.57
N LEU A 21 4.17 -6.87 -8.45
CA LEU A 21 4.70 -7.22 -7.13
C LEU A 21 3.69 -6.86 -6.05
N TRP A 22 3.50 -7.76 -5.09
CA TRP A 22 2.78 -7.49 -3.85
C TRP A 22 3.75 -7.04 -2.77
N ARG A 23 3.42 -5.94 -2.09
CA ARG A 23 4.21 -5.37 -0.99
C ARG A 23 3.49 -5.57 0.33
N SER A 24 4.24 -5.68 1.42
CA SER A 24 3.69 -5.69 2.77
C SER A 24 3.16 -4.31 3.14
N GLY A 25 1.98 -4.28 3.74
CA GLY A 25 1.34 -3.08 4.24
C GLY A 25 1.05 -3.18 5.75
N PRO A 26 0.38 -2.18 6.32
CA PRO A 26 0.00 -2.16 7.73
C PRO A 26 -0.98 -3.28 8.09
N CYS A 27 -1.79 -3.72 7.12
CA CYS A 27 -2.74 -4.82 7.27
C CYS A 27 -2.10 -6.22 7.11
N GLY A 28 -0.77 -6.31 6.98
CA GLY A 28 -0.05 -7.59 6.90
C GLY A 28 0.74 -7.81 5.61
N PRO A 29 1.30 -9.01 5.43
CA PRO A 29 2.12 -9.35 4.27
C PRO A 29 1.29 -9.32 2.98
N LYS A 30 1.86 -8.77 1.91
CA LYS A 30 1.26 -8.73 0.56
C LYS A 30 -0.12 -8.05 0.49
N SER A 31 -0.44 -7.13 1.40
CA SER A 31 -1.72 -6.41 1.41
C SER A 31 -1.79 -5.24 0.42
N LEU A 32 -0.66 -4.81 -0.14
CA LEU A 32 -0.59 -3.66 -1.05
C LEU A 32 -0.04 -4.03 -2.41
N CYS A 33 -0.54 -3.36 -3.44
CA CYS A 33 0.09 -3.39 -4.76
C CYS A 33 1.41 -2.61 -4.77
N ASN A 34 2.18 -2.77 -5.85
CA ASN A 34 3.48 -2.11 -5.98
C ASN A 34 3.37 -0.59 -5.85
N ALA A 35 2.43 0.04 -6.57
CA ALA A 35 2.25 1.49 -6.57
C ALA A 35 1.85 2.05 -5.19
N CYS A 36 0.88 1.42 -4.53
CA CYS A 36 0.42 1.85 -3.20
C CYS A 36 1.50 1.63 -2.14
N GLY A 37 2.21 0.50 -2.16
CA GLY A 37 3.30 0.24 -1.22
C GLY A 37 4.46 1.23 -1.35
N ILE A 38 4.82 1.66 -2.57
CA ILE A 38 5.83 2.70 -2.79
C ILE A 38 5.36 4.07 -2.26
N ARG A 39 4.12 4.47 -2.57
CA ARG A 39 3.53 5.72 -2.04
C ARG A 39 3.55 5.75 -0.52
N GLN A 40 3.11 4.67 0.12
CA GLN A 40 3.10 4.59 1.58
C GLN A 40 4.51 4.62 2.18
N ARG A 41 5.49 3.95 1.57
CA ARG A 41 6.89 4.03 2.00
C ARG A 41 7.43 5.46 1.90
N LYS A 42 7.15 6.16 0.80
CA LYS A 42 7.59 7.55 0.59
C LYS A 42 6.93 8.49 1.59
N ALA A 43 5.62 8.35 1.81
CA ALA A 43 4.87 9.12 2.81
C ALA A 43 5.43 8.91 4.22
N ARG A 44 5.64 7.66 4.65
CA ARG A 44 6.24 7.36 5.96
C ARG A 44 7.65 7.94 6.11
N ARG A 45 8.47 7.86 5.07
CA ARG A 45 9.84 8.41 5.10
C ARG A 45 9.85 9.93 5.12
N ALA A 46 8.92 10.57 4.42
CA ALA A 46 8.73 12.02 4.48
C ALA A 46 8.25 12.46 5.87
N MET A 47 7.32 11.71 6.49
CA MET A 47 6.85 11.97 7.86
C MET A 47 7.96 11.80 8.91
N MET A 48 8.80 10.74 8.80
CA MET A 48 9.94 10.56 9.70
C MET A 48 11.00 11.67 9.56
N ALA A 49 11.19 12.22 8.36
CA ALA A 49 12.14 13.30 8.13
C ALA A 49 11.66 14.67 8.64
N SER A 50 10.35 14.83 8.91
CA SER A 50 9.75 16.12 9.32
C SER A 50 9.42 16.21 10.81
N GLY A 51 9.76 15.20 11.62
CA GLY A 51 9.66 15.26 13.09
C GLY A 51 8.23 15.35 13.65
N LEU A 52 7.18 15.24 12.82
CA LEU A 52 5.79 15.27 13.27
C LEU A 52 5.30 13.85 13.63
N PRO A 53 4.63 13.68 14.78
CA PRO A 53 4.06 12.38 15.15
C PRO A 53 3.00 11.97 14.12
N ALA A 54 3.11 10.72 13.67
CA ALA A 54 2.18 10.12 12.72
C ALA A 54 0.76 10.14 13.30
N SER A 55 -0.07 11.10 12.90
CA SER A 55 -1.51 10.98 13.10
C SER A 55 -2.00 9.88 12.15
N PRO A 56 -2.50 8.74 12.65
CA PRO A 56 -2.90 7.60 11.83
C PRO A 56 -4.12 7.90 10.93
N ASN A 57 -4.71 9.09 11.05
CA ASN A 57 -5.95 9.49 10.37
C ASN A 57 -5.75 10.23 9.04
N ALA A 58 -4.53 10.35 8.51
CA ALA A 58 -4.29 10.93 7.19
C ALA A 58 -4.60 9.93 6.05
N ALA A 59 -5.84 9.42 6.02
CA ALA A 59 -6.44 8.93 4.79
C ALA A 59 -6.72 10.15 3.90
N GLY A 60 -5.69 10.62 3.19
CA GLY A 60 -5.86 11.64 2.16
C GLY A 60 -6.97 11.25 1.19
N PRO A 61 -7.71 12.24 0.64
CA PRO A 61 -8.91 11.98 -0.14
C PRO A 61 -8.60 10.99 -1.25
N LYS A 62 -9.34 9.88 -1.25
CA LYS A 62 -9.31 8.90 -2.35
C LYS A 62 -9.89 9.61 -3.57
N GLY A 63 -9.04 10.36 -4.28
CA GLY A 63 -9.33 10.90 -5.59
C GLY A 63 -9.75 9.74 -6.49
N GLY A 64 -11.03 9.74 -6.82
CA GLY A 64 -11.72 8.71 -7.56
C GLY A 64 -11.06 8.43 -8.89
N ARG A 65 -11.18 7.17 -9.30
CA ARG A 65 -10.90 6.70 -10.65
C ARG A 65 -11.86 7.38 -11.64
N THR A 66 -11.29 7.95 -12.68
CA THR A 66 -11.73 7.78 -14.08
C THR A 66 -10.50 7.42 -14.87
#